data_AF-A0A8B2NN82-F1
#
_entry.id   AF-A0A8B2NN82-F1
#
_cell.length_a   1.000
_cell.length_b   1.000
_cell.length_c   1.000
_cell.angle_alpha   90.00
_cell.angle_beta   90.00
_cell.angle_gamma   90.00
#
_symmetry.space_group_name_H-M   'P 1'
#
loop_
_entity.id
_entity.type
_entity.pdbx_description
1 polymer ?
#
loop_
_entity_poly.entity_id
_entity_poly.type
_entity_poly.pdbx_seq_one_letter_code
_entity_poly.pdbx_strand_id
1 'polypeptide(L)'
;MTACTFTLAWIGECGREDCTAHANVECSCCGAPATHECAETYSGFVCGSPLCGDCEHQLTADGTNAPALMHCRKSDQTHTPWWKRQETA
;
A
#
# COMPACT_ATOMS: atom_id res chain seq x y z
N MET A 1 18.28 1.97 20.65
CA MET A 1 17.75 1.20 19.50
C MET A 1 16.40 1.80 19.19
N THR A 2 16.08 2.03 17.91
CA THR A 2 14.81 2.66 17.52
C THR A 2 13.89 1.55 17.03
N ALA A 3 12.69 1.45 17.61
CA ALA A 3 11.71 0.46 17.18
C ALA A 3 11.37 0.62 15.69
N CYS A 4 11.24 -0.51 14.98
CA CYS A 4 10.87 -0.55 13.58
C CYS A 4 9.43 -0.05 13.38
N THR A 5 9.28 0.96 12.53
CA THR A 5 7.98 1.61 12.22
C THR A 5 7.34 1.09 10.94
N PHE A 6 7.92 0.06 10.31
CA PHE A 6 7.34 -0.53 9.10
C PHE A 6 5.97 -1.13 9.42
N THR A 7 4.95 -0.75 8.64
CA THR A 7 3.56 -1.18 8.89
C THR A 7 3.22 -2.41 8.05
N LEU A 8 2.93 -3.52 8.72
CA LEU A 8 2.47 -4.77 8.09
C LEU A 8 0.97 -4.72 7.83
N ALA A 9 0.53 -5.21 6.68
CA ALA A 9 -0.86 -5.20 6.29
C ALA A 9 -1.69 -6.04 7.25
N TRP A 10 -2.79 -5.47 7.79
CA TRP A 10 -3.71 -6.15 8.71
C TRP A 10 -3.12 -6.61 10.05
N ILE A 11 -1.86 -6.27 10.32
CA ILE A 11 -1.14 -6.58 11.57
C ILE A 11 -0.82 -5.30 12.35
N GLY A 12 -0.40 -4.22 11.66
CA GLY A 12 0.04 -2.97 12.28
C GLY A 12 1.55 -2.79 12.25
N GLU A 13 2.09 -1.90 13.09
CA GLU A 13 3.52 -1.62 13.14
C GLU A 13 4.34 -2.86 13.57
N CYS A 14 5.51 -3.05 12.95
CA CYS A 14 6.41 -4.15 13.27
C CYS A 14 6.91 -4.11 14.72
N GLY A 15 7.30 -2.92 15.21
CA GLY A 15 7.65 -2.65 16.61
C GLY A 15 8.93 -3.30 17.15
N ARG A 16 9.67 -4.08 16.35
CA ARG A 16 10.92 -4.75 16.79
C ARG A 16 12.08 -3.76 16.91
N GLU A 17 12.86 -3.84 17.99
CA GLU A 17 13.96 -2.90 18.28
C GLU A 17 15.21 -3.05 17.39
N ASP A 18 15.49 -4.27 16.91
CA ASP A 18 16.61 -4.59 16.02
C ASP A 18 16.12 -5.25 14.71
N CYS A 19 15.18 -4.60 14.03
CA CYS A 19 14.56 -5.17 12.84
C CYS A 19 15.45 -5.06 11.60
N THR A 20 16.01 -6.19 11.15
CA THR A 20 16.74 -6.29 9.88
C THR A 20 15.85 -6.67 8.69
N ALA A 21 14.66 -7.21 8.96
CA ALA A 21 13.74 -7.71 7.93
C ALA A 21 13.23 -6.61 6.99
N HIS A 22 13.06 -5.39 7.49
CA HIS A 22 12.50 -4.26 6.73
C HIS A 22 13.54 -3.19 6.35
N ALA A 23 14.82 -3.40 6.67
CA ALA A 23 15.86 -2.39 6.50
C ALA A 23 16.11 -2.00 5.03
N ASN A 24 15.96 -2.95 4.11
CA ASN A 24 16.23 -2.78 2.68
C ASN A 24 15.01 -3.14 1.81
N VAL A 25 13.81 -3.07 2.37
CA VAL A 25 12.60 -3.38 1.60
C VAL A 25 12.27 -2.18 0.72
N GLU A 26 12.21 -2.41 -0.58
CA GLU A 26 11.95 -1.38 -1.58
C GLU A 26 10.46 -1.37 -1.99
N CYS A 27 9.99 -0.19 -2.36
CA CYS A 27 8.65 0.01 -2.91
C CYS A 27 8.54 -0.73 -4.24
N SER A 28 7.58 -1.64 -4.35
CA SER A 28 7.34 -2.43 -5.56
C SER A 28 6.88 -1.58 -6.76
N CYS A 29 6.45 -0.34 -6.52
CA CYS A 29 6.04 0.58 -7.58
C CYS A 29 7.20 1.46 -8.09
N CYS A 30 8.00 2.03 -7.20
CA CYS A 30 8.95 3.10 -7.56
C CYS A 30 10.41 2.88 -7.11
N GLY A 31 10.70 1.82 -6.35
CA GLY A 31 12.04 1.50 -5.85
C GLY A 31 12.52 2.34 -4.65
N ALA A 32 11.76 3.34 -4.20
CA ALA A 32 12.08 4.07 -2.98
C ALA A 32 11.96 3.17 -1.73
N PRO A 33 12.56 3.52 -0.57
CA PRO A 33 12.40 2.75 0.65
C PRO A 33 10.92 2.57 1.02
N ALA A 34 10.50 1.33 1.23
CA ALA A 34 9.13 1.02 1.63
C ALA A 34 8.93 1.33 3.11
N THR A 35 7.73 1.79 3.45
CA THR A 35 7.32 2.12 4.81
C THR A 35 6.19 1.24 5.31
N HIS A 36 5.49 0.55 4.40
CA HIS A 36 4.35 -0.29 4.72
C HIS A 36 4.10 -1.35 3.67
N GLU A 37 3.27 -2.34 3.99
CA GLU A 37 2.63 -3.21 3.03
C GLU A 37 1.27 -2.64 2.60
N CYS A 38 0.94 -2.82 1.33
CA CYS A 38 -0.37 -2.49 0.80
C CYS A 38 -1.46 -3.29 1.52
N ALA A 39 -2.35 -2.59 2.23
CA ALA A 39 -3.43 -3.18 3.02
C ALA A 39 -4.70 -3.47 2.21
N GLU A 40 -4.72 -3.08 0.94
CA GLU A 40 -5.87 -3.28 0.06
C GLU A 40 -6.12 -4.77 -0.22
N THR A 41 -7.38 -5.08 -0.47
CA THR A 41 -7.80 -6.45 -0.78
C THR A 41 -8.29 -6.56 -2.22
N TYR A 42 -7.96 -7.69 -2.84
CA TYR A 42 -8.45 -8.06 -4.16
C TYR A 42 -8.82 -9.55 -4.16
N SER A 43 -10.03 -9.87 -4.64
CA SER A 43 -10.55 -11.25 -4.71
C SER A 43 -10.40 -12.07 -3.41
N GLY A 44 -10.57 -11.42 -2.26
CA GLY A 44 -10.49 -12.06 -0.94
C GLY A 44 -9.09 -12.22 -0.35
N PHE A 45 -8.04 -11.74 -1.03
CA PHE A 45 -6.66 -11.76 -0.54
C PHE A 45 -6.13 -10.35 -0.27
N VAL A 46 -5.29 -10.22 0.75
CA VAL A 46 -4.54 -8.99 1.05
C VAL A 46 -3.41 -8.85 0.03
N CYS A 47 -3.21 -7.64 -0.51
CA CYS A 47 -2.17 -7.36 -1.49
C CYS A 47 -0.76 -7.59 -0.93
N GLY A 48 -0.46 -6.99 0.23
CA GLY A 48 0.79 -7.22 0.96
C GLY A 48 2.06 -6.69 0.28
N SER A 49 1.95 -6.00 -0.86
CA SER A 49 3.12 -5.48 -1.57
C SER A 49 3.78 -4.34 -0.78
N PRO A 50 5.12 -4.31 -0.65
CA PRO A 50 5.78 -3.22 0.04
C PRO A 50 5.70 -1.93 -0.77
N LEU A 51 5.27 -0.85 -0.13
CA LEU A 51 5.10 0.47 -0.72
C LEU A 51 5.73 1.57 0.14
N CYS A 52 6.17 2.64 -0.52
CA CYS A 52 6.50 3.90 0.14
C CYS A 52 5.24 4.75 0.34
N GLY A 53 5.32 5.80 1.15
CA GLY A 53 4.18 6.69 1.45
C GLY A 53 3.55 7.41 0.25
N ASP A 54 4.24 7.48 -0.88
CA ASP A 54 3.77 8.18 -2.09
C ASP A 54 3.15 7.26 -3.15
N CYS A 55 3.21 5.94 -2.93
CA CYS A 55 2.58 4.96 -3.80
C CYS A 55 1.34 4.38 -3.14
N GLU A 56 0.41 3.91 -3.96
CA GLU A 56 -0.84 3.30 -3.51
C GLU A 56 -1.31 2.23 -4.49
N HIS A 57 -2.33 1.48 -4.08
CA HIS A 57 -2.97 0.48 -4.93
C HIS A 57 -3.67 1.18 -6.09
N GLN A 58 -3.49 0.65 -7.31
CA GLN A 58 -4.16 1.21 -8.46
C GLN A 58 -5.65 0.89 -8.38
N LEU A 59 -6.50 1.85 -8.73
CA LEU A 59 -7.94 1.64 -8.81
C LEU A 59 -8.36 1.34 -10.24
N THR A 60 -9.46 0.61 -10.40
CA THR A 60 -10.13 0.41 -11.69
C THR A 60 -11.11 1.54 -11.99
N ALA A 61 -11.62 1.58 -13.22
CA ALA A 61 -12.55 2.61 -13.66
C ALA A 61 -13.83 2.70 -12.80
N ASP A 62 -14.30 1.59 -12.22
CA ASP A 62 -15.43 1.54 -11.28
C ASP A 62 -15.07 1.99 -9.86
N GLY A 63 -13.78 2.23 -9.57
CA GLY A 63 -13.29 2.72 -8.29
C GLY A 63 -13.00 1.61 -7.29
N THR A 64 -12.93 0.35 -7.73
CA THR A 64 -12.49 -0.80 -6.92
C THR A 64 -10.98 -1.02 -7.06
N ASN A 65 -10.42 -1.91 -6.24
CA ASN A 65 -9.01 -2.25 -6.28
C ASN A 65 -8.69 -3.06 -7.54
N ALA A 66 -7.68 -2.63 -8.30
CA ALA A 66 -7.15 -3.40 -9.42
C ALA A 66 -6.56 -4.74 -8.97
N PRO A 67 -6.31 -5.69 -9.89
CA PRO A 67 -5.62 -6.94 -9.58
C PRO A 67 -4.39 -6.76 -8.69
N ALA A 68 -4.17 -7.74 -7.81
CA ALA A 68 -3.03 -7.75 -6.91
C ALA A 68 -1.73 -7.47 -7.69
N LEU A 69 -0.84 -6.65 -7.11
CA LEU A 69 0.42 -6.15 -7.69
C LEU A 69 0.31 -4.88 -8.55
N MET A 70 -0.88 -4.40 -8.92
CA MET A 70 -1.01 -3.12 -9.65
C MET A 70 -0.98 -1.93 -8.69
N HIS A 71 0.04 -1.09 -8.83
CA HIS A 71 0.28 0.07 -7.98
C HIS A 71 0.71 1.27 -8.82
N CYS A 72 0.35 2.45 -8.37
CA CYS A 72 0.78 3.70 -8.98
C CYS A 72 1.26 4.68 -7.91
N ARG A 73 1.91 5.75 -8.33
CA ARG A 73 2.07 6.91 -7.45
C ARG A 73 0.69 7.52 -7.22
N LYS A 74 0.49 8.12 -6.04
CA LYS A 74 -0.73 8.86 -5.72
C LYS A 74 -1.01 9.98 -6.72
N SER A 75 0.04 10.62 -7.24
CA SER A 75 -0.07 11.64 -8.28
C SER A 75 -0.60 11.13 -9.61
N ASP A 76 -0.47 9.82 -9.86
CA ASP A 76 -0.77 9.18 -11.14
C ASP A 76 -2.10 8.41 -11.09
N GLN A 77 -2.78 8.41 -9.94
CA GLN A 77 -4.07 7.75 -9.76
C GLN A 77 -5.15 8.47 -10.57
N THR A 78 -5.65 7.80 -11.60
CA THR A 78 -6.64 8.35 -12.52
C THR A 78 -8.08 8.15 -12.07
N HIS A 79 -8.31 7.30 -11.06
CA HIS A 79 -9.64 6.87 -10.66
C HIS A 79 -9.91 7.19 -9.20
N THR A 80 -11.15 7.56 -8.91
CA THR A 80 -11.61 7.86 -7.54
C THR A 80 -12.18 6.58 -6.90
N PRO A 81 -11.94 6.29 -5.61
CA PRO A 81 -12.59 5.18 -4.92
C PRO A 81 -14.12 5.23 -5.02
N TRP A 82 -14.76 4.07 -5.19
CA TRP A 82 -16.21 3.98 -5.42
C TRP A 82 -17.06 4.66 -4.34
N TRP A 83 -16.63 4.62 -3.07
CA TRP A 83 -17.35 5.19 -1.94
C TRP A 83 -17.29 6.73 -1.90
N LYS A 84 -16.23 7.36 -2.44
CA LYS A 84 -16.16 8.83 -2.57
C LYS A 84 -17.07 9.37 -3.68
N ARG A 85 -17.46 8.52 -4.64
CA ARG A 85 -18.30 8.93 -5.78
C ARG A 85 -19.77 9.10 -5.38
N GLN A 86 -20.20 8.47 -4.29
CA GLN A 86 -21.60 8.50 -3.84
C GLN A 86 -21.95 9.78 -3.07
N GLU A 87 -20.97 10.58 -2.67
CA GLU A 87 -21.18 11.85 -1.96
C GLU A 87 -21.56 13.02 -2.89
N THR A 88 -21.69 12.77 -4.20
CA THR A 88 -21.98 13.80 -5.22
C THR A 88 -23.33 13.61 -5.94
N ALA A 89 -24.21 12.73 -5.43
CA ALA A 89 -25.53 12.46 -6.00
C ALA A 89 -26.68 13.04 -5.16
#